data_AF-A0A662C1G5-F1
#
_entry.id   AF-A0A662C1G5-F1
#
_cell.length_a   1.000
_cell.length_b   1.000
_cell.length_c   1.000
_cell.angle_alpha   90.00
_cell.angle_beta   90.00
_cell.angle_gamma   90.00
#
_symmetry.space_group_name_H-M   'P 1'
#
loop_
_entity.id
_entity.type
_entity.pdbx_description
1 polymer ?
#
loop_
_entity_poly.entity_id
_entity_poly.type
_entity_poly.pdbx_seq_one_letter_code
_entity_poly.pdbx_strand_id
1 'polypeptide(L)' 'PASHGTGVKAGGAMRAVLESVGVTDVLAKSKGSSNPHNLVKATMGALLELRDAYTIAQHRNISLSKVFNG' A
#
# COMPACT_ATOMS: atom_id res chain seq x y z
N PRO A 1 -1.19 -1.01 6.27
CA PRO A 1 -1.69 0.28 6.82
C PRO A 1 -1.16 0.45 8.25
N ALA A 2 -1.00 1.69 8.72
CA ALA A 2 -0.59 1.99 10.08
C ALA A 2 -1.55 3.00 10.73
N SER A 3 -1.56 3.07 12.06
CA SER A 3 -2.34 4.09 12.77
C SER A 3 -1.82 5.49 12.45
N HIS A 4 -2.70 6.49 12.51
CA HIS A 4 -2.31 7.87 12.27
C HIS A 4 -1.19 8.31 13.22
N GLY A 5 -0.18 9.01 12.70
CA GLY A 5 0.99 9.47 13.45
C GLY A 5 2.09 8.42 13.62
N THR A 6 1.99 7.26 12.95
CA THR A 6 3.05 6.24 12.94
C THR A 6 4.23 6.63 12.04
N GLY A 7 3.97 7.41 11.00
CA GLY A 7 4.96 7.77 9.99
C GLY A 7 5.30 6.63 9.03
N VAL A 8 6.33 6.85 8.19
CA VAL A 8 6.79 5.90 7.16
C VAL A 8 7.92 5.01 7.69
N LYS A 9 7.57 3.81 8.18
CA LYS A 9 8.53 2.79 8.62
C LYS A 9 8.79 1.79 7.50
N ALA A 10 9.74 2.13 6.62
CA ALA A 10 10.14 1.33 5.46
C ALA A 10 11.66 1.39 5.22
N GLY A 11 12.19 0.47 4.40
CA GLY A 11 13.58 0.52 3.93
C GLY A 11 13.81 1.70 2.98
N GLY A 12 15.06 2.20 2.86
CA GLY A 12 15.37 3.48 2.20
C GLY A 12 14.76 3.66 0.81
N ALA A 13 14.94 2.69 -0.10
CA ALA A 13 14.38 2.77 -1.46
C ALA A 13 12.84 2.76 -1.47
N MET A 14 12.21 1.98 -0.60
CA MET A 14 10.75 1.94 -0.48
C MET A 14 10.22 3.24 0.14
N ARG A 15 10.91 3.76 1.16
CA ARG A 15 10.55 5.00 1.87
C ARG A 15 10.51 6.17 0.89
N ALA A 16 11.53 6.34 0.05
CA ALA A 16 11.57 7.41 -0.93
C ALA A 16 10.36 7.37 -1.89
N VAL A 17 9.95 6.18 -2.34
CA VAL A 17 8.76 6.02 -3.19
C VAL A 17 7.49 6.36 -2.42
N LEU A 18 7.31 5.79 -1.22
CA LEU A 18 6.12 5.97 -0.38
C LEU A 18 5.91 7.44 0.03
N GLU A 19 6.98 8.14 0.39
CA GLU A 19 6.94 9.57 0.70
C GLU A 19 6.61 10.41 -0.54
N SER A 20 7.17 10.06 -1.70
CA SER A 20 6.91 10.79 -2.96
C SER A 20 5.46 10.69 -3.42
N VAL A 21 4.78 9.55 -3.18
CA VAL A 21 3.35 9.39 -3.49
C VAL A 21 2.42 9.94 -2.40
N GLY A 22 2.97 10.50 -1.31
CA GLY A 22 2.21 11.15 -0.24
C GLY A 22 1.68 10.20 0.84
N VAL A 23 2.23 8.99 0.98
CA VAL A 23 1.85 8.07 2.06
C VAL A 23 2.47 8.55 3.37
N THR A 24 1.62 8.86 4.35
CA THR A 24 2.06 9.37 5.66
C THR A 24 2.34 8.26 6.67
N ASP A 25 1.49 7.23 6.71
CA ASP A 25 1.46 6.24 7.78
C ASP A 25 1.47 4.82 7.21
N VAL A 26 2.65 4.19 7.22
CA VAL A 26 2.83 2.84 6.66
C VAL A 26 3.94 2.07 7.32
N LEU A 27 3.69 0.78 7.55
CA LEU A 27 4.67 -0.22 7.94
C LEU A 27 4.97 -1.09 6.72
N ALA A 28 6.22 -1.12 6.27
CA ALA A 28 6.61 -1.90 5.10
C ALA A 28 8.00 -2.53 5.27
N LYS A 29 8.16 -3.77 4.81
CA LYS A 29 9.42 -4.51 4.91
C LYS A 29 9.64 -5.37 3.67
N SER A 30 10.78 -5.22 3.01
CA SER A 30 11.24 -6.22 2.04
C SER A 30 11.73 -7.47 2.78
N LYS A 31 11.19 -8.63 2.37
CA LYS A 31 11.58 -9.96 2.85
C LYS A 31 12.46 -10.73 1.86
N GLY A 32 12.69 -10.17 0.67
CA GLY A 32 13.50 -10.78 -0.38
C GLY A 32 14.82 -10.05 -0.60
N SER A 33 15.20 -9.87 -1.86
CA SER A 33 16.39 -9.11 -2.24
C SER A 33 16.38 -7.68 -1.69
N SER A 34 17.55 -7.17 -1.32
CA SER A 34 17.79 -5.79 -0.90
C SER A 34 18.21 -4.87 -2.04
N ASN A 35 18.21 -5.34 -3.30
CA ASN A 35 18.57 -4.53 -4.46
C ASN A 35 17.59 -3.34 -4.64
N PRO A 36 18.07 -2.07 -4.56
CA PRO A 36 17.22 -0.89 -4.65
C PRO A 36 16.37 -0.81 -5.94
N HIS A 37 16.92 -1.20 -7.10
CA HIS A 37 16.20 -1.13 -8.37
C HIS A 37 14.96 -2.02 -8.37
N ASN A 38 15.10 -3.24 -7.84
CA ASN A 38 14.00 -4.19 -7.76
C ASN A 38 13.02 -3.79 -6.66
N LEU A 39 13.51 -3.20 -5.56
CA LEU A 39 12.66 -2.69 -4.48
C LEU A 39 11.72 -1.58 -4.97
N VAL A 40 12.23 -0.63 -5.74
CA VAL A 40 11.40 0.45 -6.31
C VAL A 40 10.33 -0.12 -7.24
N LYS A 41 10.71 -1.00 -8.17
CA LYS A 41 9.76 -1.66 -9.08
C LYS A 41 8.69 -2.46 -8.33
N ALA A 42 9.09 -3.23 -7.32
CA ALA A 42 8.17 -4.00 -6.49
C ALA A 42 7.23 -3.10 -5.69
N THR A 43 7.73 -1.98 -5.18
CA THR A 43 6.90 -1.01 -4.43
C THR A 43 5.87 -0.37 -5.36
N MET A 44 6.28 0.04 -6.56
CA MET A 44 5.35 0.59 -7.57
C MET A 44 4.29 -0.44 -7.99
N GLY A 45 4.69 -1.69 -8.25
CA GLY A 45 3.76 -2.77 -8.56
C GLY A 45 2.74 -2.98 -7.44
N ALA A 46 3.20 -3.07 -6.19
CA ALA A 46 2.33 -3.24 -5.04
C ALA A 46 1.34 -2.07 -4.87
N LEU A 47 1.76 -0.83 -5.14
CA LEU A 47 0.88 0.35 -5.07
C LEU A 47 -0.20 0.31 -6.16
N LEU A 48 0.14 -0.12 -7.38
CA LEU A 48 -0.81 -0.21 -8.50
C LEU A 48 -1.84 -1.34 -8.31
N GLU A 49 -1.53 -2.35 -7.53
CA GLU A 49 -2.46 -3.45 -7.22
C GLU A 49 -3.45 -3.13 -6.10
N LEU A 50 -3.27 -2.00 -5.38
CA LEU A 50 -4.21 -1.58 -4.34
C LEU A 50 -5.57 -1.26 -4.93
N ARG A 51 -6.63 -1.75 -4.29
CA ARG A 51 -8.01 -1.49 -4.65
C ARG A 51 -8.75 -0.90 -3.46
N ASP A 52 -9.54 0.11 -3.72
CA ASP A 52 -10.41 0.73 -2.74
C ASP A 52 -11.70 -0.08 -2.55
N ALA A 53 -12.32 0.10 -1.38
CA ALA A 53 -13.52 -0.63 -1.01
C ALA A 53 -14.71 -0.33 -1.94
N TYR A 54 -14.77 0.87 -2.52
CA TYR A 54 -15.85 1.26 -3.43
C TYR A 54 -15.72 0.53 -4.77
N THR A 55 -14.52 0.52 -5.36
CA THR A 55 -14.22 -0.28 -6.56
C THR A 55 -14.54 -1.75 -6.35
N ILE A 56 -14.20 -2.33 -5.19
CA ILE A 56 -14.55 -3.73 -4.88
C ILE A 56 -16.06 -3.94 -4.77
N ALA A 57 -16.79 -3.02 -4.12
CA ALA A 57 -18.24 -3.09 -4.00
C ALA A 57 -18.92 -3.09 -5.38
N GLN A 58 -18.46 -2.21 -6.27
CA GLN A 58 -18.95 -2.11 -7.65
C GLN A 58 -18.63 -3.37 -8.46
N HIS A 59 -17.39 -3.86 -8.43
CA HIS A 59 -16.99 -5.08 -9.13
C HIS A 59 -17.79 -6.31 -8.70
N ARG A 60 -18.15 -6.38 -7.41
CA ARG A 60 -18.93 -7.48 -6.83
C ARG A 60 -20.44 -7.26 -6.87
N ASN A 61 -20.90 -6.09 -7.33
CA ASN A 61 -22.29 -5.66 -7.34
C ASN A 61 -23.01 -5.83 -5.99
N ILE A 62 -22.33 -5.44 -4.91
CA ILE A 62 -22.85 -5.49 -3.53
C ILE A 62 -22.78 -4.11 -2.87
N SER A 63 -23.57 -3.91 -1.82
CA SER A 63 -23.51 -2.68 -1.03
C SER A 63 -22.17 -2.56 -0.29
N LEU A 64 -21.74 -1.32 -0.09
CA LEU A 64 -20.52 -0.99 0.64
C LEU A 64 -20.56 -1.53 2.08
N SER A 65 -21.73 -1.49 2.72
CA SER A 65 -21.97 -2.10 4.04
C SER A 65 -21.67 -3.61 4.07
N LYS A 66 -22.01 -4.34 3.00
CA LYS A 66 -21.74 -5.78 2.89
C LYS A 66 -20.24 -6.07 2.69
N VAL A 67 -19.49 -5.16 2.07
CA VAL A 67 -18.02 -5.28 1.96
C VAL A 67 -17.35 -5.18 3.33
N PHE A 68 -17.83 -4.32 4.22
CA PHE A 68 -17.24 -4.12 5.54
C PHE A 68 -17.75 -5.09 6.61
N ASN A 69 -19.04 -5.45 6.56
CA ASN A 69 -19.69 -6.21 7.64
C ASN A 69 -19.84 -7.72 7.38
N GLY A 70 -19.56 -8.19 6.14
CA GLY A 70 -19.67 -9.61 5.78
C GLY A 70 -21.10 -10.10 5.66
#